data_AF-A0A2E5UH69-F1
#
_entry.id   AF-A0A2E5UH69-F1
#
_cell.length_a   1.000
_cell.length_b   1.000
_cell.length_c   1.000
_cell.angle_alpha   90.00
_cell.angle_beta   90.00
_cell.angle_gamma   90.00
#
_symmetry.space_group_name_H-M   'P 1'
#
loop_
_entity.id
_entity.type
_entity.pdbx_description
1 polymer ?
#
loop_
_entity_poly.entity_id
_entity_poly.type
_entity_poly.pdbx_seq_one_letter_code
_entity_poly.pdbx_strand_id
1 'polypeptide(L)'
;MNHRSVTIGLVVLTAVYAAVILSTENDAAEIKTLLQSSSELDVKKGIKQSKRLHYDVCKPLLVPLIEQSSKHTTQCEDVLIELASRDKRVLDLKVGGLTTEMNDVLRWWLNSPPQLKESSEPISENSSQWLMRLWSLQQEELDIQTLLAINTTPFHDRDGSVLLSVLAINKHTPLQKRIATTASLLGALDSDDVRTGTLLSAIWGYTIDQFQPSMNDELMTISKVLQTRDTALAWRTLHHEDGTIRPDQMLAGLIISETEFLPILIDSAIGEQWAHPEHAVELARWIRPSITQRLPTKGLTTVKSRLDWWRKFKCGYLIEQGIRNG
;
A
#
# COMPACT_ATOMS: atom_id res chain seq x y z
N MET A 1 9.55 42.02 -38.36
CA MET A 1 8.73 41.08 -37.57
C MET A 1 7.29 41.58 -37.57
N ASN A 2 6.34 40.76 -38.02
CA ASN A 2 4.95 41.17 -38.25
C ASN A 2 4.21 41.43 -36.93
N HIS A 3 3.93 42.71 -36.62
CA HIS A 3 3.14 43.11 -35.45
C HIS A 3 1.79 42.38 -35.33
N ARG A 4 1.13 42.06 -36.46
CA ARG A 4 -0.15 41.32 -36.50
C ARG A 4 -0.05 39.88 -35.98
N SER A 5 1.06 39.20 -36.24
CA SER A 5 1.28 37.82 -35.78
C SER A 5 1.49 37.78 -34.26
N VAL A 6 2.11 38.82 -33.70
CA VAL A 6 2.30 38.98 -32.25
C VAL A 6 0.97 39.30 -31.55
N THR A 7 0.11 40.14 -32.13
CA THR A 7 -1.19 40.48 -31.52
C THR A 7 -2.15 39.30 -31.49
N ILE A 8 -2.21 38.51 -32.58
CA ILE A 8 -3.07 37.32 -32.64
C ILE A 8 -2.59 36.26 -31.65
N GLY A 9 -1.27 36.02 -31.55
CA GLY A 9 -0.72 35.10 -30.56
C GLY A 9 -1.04 35.49 -29.13
N LEU A 10 -0.99 36.79 -28.81
CA LEU A 10 -1.31 37.30 -27.48
C LEU A 10 -2.80 37.14 -27.14
N VAL A 11 -3.70 37.41 -28.08
CA VAL A 11 -5.15 37.22 -27.89
C VAL A 11 -5.48 35.75 -27.65
N VAL A 12 -4.89 34.83 -28.43
CA VAL A 12 -5.10 33.38 -28.24
C VAL A 12 -4.58 32.93 -26.88
N LEU A 13 -3.40 33.36 -26.45
CA LEU A 13 -2.86 33.05 -25.12
C LEU A 13 -3.77 33.58 -24.00
N THR A 14 -4.28 34.81 -24.12
CA THR A 14 -5.21 35.36 -23.12
C THR A 14 -6.54 34.61 -23.08
N ALA A 15 -7.07 34.18 -24.23
CA ALA A 15 -8.31 33.42 -24.30
C ALA A 15 -8.16 32.00 -23.72
N VAL A 16 -7.04 31.33 -24.02
CA VAL A 16 -6.71 30.02 -23.44
C VAL A 16 -6.54 30.15 -21.92
N TYR A 17 -5.81 31.17 -21.46
CA TYR A 17 -5.63 31.41 -20.02
C TYR A 17 -6.96 31.69 -19.31
N ALA A 18 -7.83 32.53 -19.88
CA ALA A 18 -9.15 32.82 -19.33
C ALA A 18 -10.06 31.57 -19.32
N ALA A 19 -10.02 30.75 -20.37
CA ALA A 19 -10.77 29.50 -20.43
C ALA A 19 -10.30 28.48 -19.38
N VAL A 20 -8.98 28.39 -19.13
CA VAL A 20 -8.43 27.55 -18.06
C VAL A 20 -8.90 28.03 -16.69
N ILE A 21 -8.84 29.33 -16.41
CA ILE A 21 -9.33 29.90 -15.14
C ILE A 21 -10.82 29.58 -14.95
N LEU A 22 -11.66 29.88 -15.93
CA LEU A 22 -13.10 29.62 -15.87
C LEU A 22 -13.41 28.14 -15.65
N SER A 23 -12.65 27.24 -16.29
CA SER A 23 -12.79 25.80 -16.06
C SER A 23 -12.45 25.45 -14.61
N THR A 24 -11.34 25.94 -14.07
CA THR A 24 -10.94 25.65 -12.69
C THR A 24 -11.90 26.21 -11.64
N GLU A 25 -12.49 27.38 -11.89
CA GLU A 25 -13.50 27.98 -11.01
C GLU A 25 -14.81 27.20 -11.03
N ASN A 26 -15.25 26.74 -12.22
CA ASN A 26 -16.42 25.89 -12.35
C ASN A 26 -16.24 24.54 -11.63
N ASP A 27 -15.07 23.90 -11.81
CA ASP A 27 -14.74 22.65 -11.12
C ASP A 27 -14.75 22.85 -9.60
N ALA A 28 -14.15 23.95 -9.11
CA ALA A 28 -14.14 24.28 -7.69
C ALA A 28 -15.54 24.56 -7.13
N ALA A 29 -16.40 25.23 -7.90
CA ALA A 29 -17.79 25.47 -7.53
C ALA A 29 -18.60 24.17 -7.46
N GLU A 30 -18.47 23.27 -8.44
CA GLU A 30 -19.11 21.95 -8.43
C GLU A 30 -18.66 21.16 -7.18
N ILE A 31 -17.34 21.08 -6.94
CA ILE A 31 -16.79 20.37 -5.78
C ILE A 31 -17.33 20.99 -4.48
N LYS A 32 -17.39 22.31 -4.37
CA LYS A 32 -17.95 22.98 -3.19
C LYS A 32 -19.41 22.58 -2.96
N THR A 33 -20.23 22.49 -4.00
CA THR A 33 -21.63 22.05 -3.86
C THR A 33 -21.74 20.62 -3.37
N LEU A 34 -20.88 19.72 -3.88
CA LEU A 34 -20.84 18.32 -3.45
C LEU A 34 -20.40 18.19 -1.98
N LEU A 35 -19.39 18.97 -1.56
CA LEU A 35 -18.88 18.96 -0.19
C LEU A 35 -19.87 19.55 0.83
N GLN A 36 -20.79 20.42 0.38
CA GLN A 36 -21.85 21.00 1.21
C GLN A 36 -23.16 20.20 1.19
N SER A 37 -23.23 19.12 0.40
CA SER A 37 -24.38 18.24 0.33
C SER A 37 -24.61 17.52 1.67
N SER A 38 -25.87 17.24 1.99
CA SER A 38 -26.24 16.38 3.12
C SER A 38 -25.98 14.90 2.84
N SER A 39 -25.75 14.52 1.58
CA SER A 39 -25.45 13.15 1.15
C SER A 39 -24.00 12.79 1.39
N GLU A 40 -23.76 11.71 2.15
CA GLU A 40 -22.41 11.19 2.39
C GLU A 40 -21.69 10.79 1.08
N LEU A 41 -22.44 10.25 0.11
CA LEU A 41 -21.88 9.83 -1.18
C LEU A 41 -21.39 11.05 -1.97
N ASP A 42 -22.13 12.15 -1.91
CA ASP A 42 -21.74 13.39 -2.60
C ASP A 42 -20.50 14.00 -1.96
N VAL A 43 -20.44 14.03 -0.63
CA VAL A 43 -19.24 14.52 0.08
C VAL A 43 -18.01 13.67 -0.27
N LYS A 44 -18.13 12.33 -0.24
CA LYS A 44 -17.04 11.43 -0.66
C LYS A 44 -16.62 11.67 -2.12
N LYS A 45 -17.59 11.88 -3.00
CA LYS A 45 -17.33 12.19 -4.42
C LYS A 45 -16.61 13.53 -4.57
N GLY A 46 -17.04 14.57 -3.83
CA GLY A 46 -16.40 15.88 -3.81
C GLY A 46 -14.96 15.82 -3.34
N ILE A 47 -14.67 15.07 -2.25
CA ILE A 47 -13.31 14.85 -1.75
C ILE A 47 -12.45 14.16 -2.82
N LYS A 48 -12.96 13.10 -3.46
CA LYS A 48 -12.24 12.40 -4.53
C LYS A 48 -11.94 13.31 -5.73
N GLN A 49 -12.90 14.13 -6.14
CA GLN A 49 -12.72 15.07 -7.25
C GLN A 49 -11.74 16.20 -6.91
N SER A 50 -11.67 16.61 -5.64
CA SER A 50 -10.77 17.67 -5.19
C SER A 50 -9.29 17.38 -5.42
N LYS A 51 -8.89 16.11 -5.55
CA LYS A 51 -7.53 15.71 -5.97
C LYS A 51 -7.08 16.30 -7.32
N ARG A 52 -8.03 16.71 -8.17
CA ARG A 52 -7.74 17.31 -9.49
C ARG A 52 -7.41 18.79 -9.40
N LEU A 53 -7.78 19.46 -8.31
CA LEU A 53 -7.53 20.89 -8.11
C LEU A 53 -6.10 21.14 -7.61
N HIS A 54 -5.63 22.38 -7.76
CA HIS A 54 -4.42 22.85 -7.10
C HIS A 54 -4.62 23.03 -5.59
N TYR A 55 -3.52 22.91 -4.84
CA TYR A 55 -3.50 22.99 -3.38
C TYR A 55 -4.18 24.26 -2.85
N ASP A 56 -3.90 25.43 -3.44
CA ASP A 56 -4.43 26.71 -2.99
C ASP A 56 -5.97 26.83 -3.15
N VAL A 57 -6.53 26.14 -4.14
CA VAL A 57 -7.99 26.07 -4.37
C VAL A 57 -8.64 25.02 -3.48
N CYS A 58 -7.95 23.89 -3.28
CA CYS A 58 -8.49 22.76 -2.53
C CYS A 58 -8.46 22.98 -1.01
N LYS A 59 -7.39 23.58 -0.47
CA LYS A 59 -7.22 23.85 0.97
C LYS A 59 -8.44 24.54 1.60
N PRO A 60 -8.94 25.69 1.10
CA PRO A 60 -10.09 26.36 1.70
C PRO A 60 -11.40 25.56 1.61
N LEU A 61 -11.50 24.59 0.71
CA LEU A 61 -12.68 23.73 0.58
C LEU A 61 -12.67 22.58 1.61
N LEU A 62 -11.51 21.99 1.86
CA LEU A 62 -11.39 20.80 2.72
C LEU A 62 -11.14 21.11 4.20
N VAL A 63 -10.42 22.19 4.51
CA VAL A 63 -10.10 22.56 5.91
C VAL A 63 -11.34 22.72 6.80
N PRO A 64 -12.44 23.35 6.34
CA PRO A 64 -13.65 23.45 7.16
C PRO A 64 -14.23 22.08 7.56
N LEU A 65 -14.13 21.06 6.70
CA LEU A 65 -14.61 19.70 6.99
C LEU A 65 -13.74 18.98 8.04
N ILE A 66 -12.45 19.35 8.11
CA ILE A 66 -11.49 18.84 9.10
C ILE A 66 -11.75 19.52 10.45
N GLU A 67 -11.89 20.85 10.47
CA GLU A 67 -12.12 21.63 11.69
C GLU A 67 -13.45 21.28 12.37
N GLN A 68 -14.48 20.97 11.58
CA GLN A 68 -15.77 20.49 12.10
C GLN A 68 -15.73 19.05 12.62
N SER A 69 -14.55 18.39 12.61
CA SER A 69 -14.37 17.00 13.03
C SER A 69 -15.37 16.05 12.36
N SER A 70 -15.59 16.25 11.06
CA SER A 70 -16.49 15.40 10.30
C SER A 70 -15.96 13.97 10.20
N LYS A 71 -16.84 13.02 9.91
CA LYS A 71 -16.47 11.62 9.58
C LYS A 71 -15.52 11.49 8.37
N HIS A 72 -15.30 12.58 7.63
CA HIS A 72 -14.45 12.64 6.45
C HIS A 72 -13.07 13.25 6.71
N THR A 73 -12.77 13.61 7.96
CA THR A 73 -11.52 14.27 8.36
C THR A 73 -10.29 13.58 7.76
N THR A 74 -10.13 12.27 7.98
CA THR A 74 -8.99 11.51 7.46
C THR A 74 -8.88 11.57 5.93
N GLN A 75 -10.00 11.51 5.21
CA GLN A 75 -10.00 11.54 3.74
C GLN A 75 -9.60 12.93 3.22
N CYS A 76 -10.06 13.99 3.88
CA CYS A 76 -9.66 15.35 3.56
C CYS A 76 -8.16 15.58 3.82
N GLU A 77 -7.65 15.11 4.97
CA GLU A 77 -6.22 15.18 5.30
C GLU A 77 -5.36 14.44 4.27
N ASP A 78 -5.78 13.23 3.88
CA ASP A 78 -5.07 12.43 2.88
C ASP A 78 -4.92 13.19 1.56
N VAL A 79 -6.02 13.81 1.08
CA VAL A 79 -6.01 14.62 -0.14
C VAL A 79 -5.10 15.84 0.03
N LEU A 80 -5.15 16.54 1.16
CA LEU A 80 -4.33 17.72 1.39
C LEU A 80 -2.83 17.38 1.42
N ILE A 81 -2.44 16.25 2.01
CA ILE A 81 -1.04 15.79 2.03
C ILE A 81 -0.57 15.45 0.62
N GLU A 82 -1.39 14.72 -0.15
CA GLU A 82 -1.08 14.36 -1.53
C GLU A 82 -0.89 15.62 -2.40
N LEU A 83 -1.85 16.56 -2.34
CA LEU A 83 -1.81 17.81 -3.10
C LEU A 83 -0.65 18.72 -2.70
N ALA A 84 -0.40 18.88 -1.40
CA ALA A 84 0.72 19.68 -0.92
C ALA A 84 2.06 19.08 -1.37
N SER A 85 2.15 17.75 -1.42
CA SER A 85 3.36 17.07 -1.89
C SER A 85 3.55 17.24 -3.40
N ARG A 86 2.47 17.08 -4.17
CA ARG A 86 2.42 17.32 -5.62
C ARG A 86 2.84 18.74 -5.99
N ASP A 87 2.26 19.73 -5.31
CA ASP A 87 2.47 21.14 -5.62
C ASP A 87 3.73 21.72 -4.92
N LYS A 88 4.53 20.89 -4.22
CA LYS A 88 5.73 21.27 -3.45
C LYS A 88 5.46 22.29 -2.33
N ARG A 89 4.28 22.23 -1.73
CA ARG A 89 3.77 23.08 -0.65
C ARG A 89 3.63 22.36 0.69
N VAL A 90 4.36 21.25 0.91
CA VAL A 90 4.26 20.45 2.16
C VAL A 90 4.51 21.29 3.42
N LEU A 91 5.34 22.34 3.32
CA LEU A 91 5.60 23.25 4.44
C LEU A 91 4.38 24.09 4.82
N ASP A 92 3.45 24.32 3.90
CA ASP A 92 2.26 25.14 4.11
C ASP A 92 1.15 24.40 4.85
N LEU A 93 1.26 23.06 4.96
CA LEU A 93 0.42 22.24 5.83
C LEU A 93 0.71 22.48 7.31
N LYS A 94 1.86 23.07 7.66
CA LYS A 94 2.19 23.42 9.05
C LYS A 94 1.27 24.51 9.60
N VAL A 95 0.61 25.28 8.73
CA VAL A 95 -0.28 26.40 9.06
C VAL A 95 -1.72 25.98 8.79
N GLY A 96 -2.27 25.19 9.71
CA GLY A 96 -3.67 24.76 9.72
C GLY A 96 -4.04 23.73 8.63
N GLY A 97 -5.13 23.00 8.88
CA GLY A 97 -5.71 22.06 7.93
C GLY A 97 -5.35 20.59 8.10
N LEU A 98 -4.74 20.23 9.22
CA LEU A 98 -4.55 18.83 9.66
C LEU A 98 -4.84 18.76 11.17
N THR A 99 -5.29 17.59 11.62
CA THR A 99 -5.37 17.24 13.05
C THR A 99 -3.99 17.29 13.69
N THR A 100 -3.94 17.45 15.01
CA THR A 100 -2.67 17.45 15.77
C THR A 100 -1.85 16.20 15.49
N GLU A 101 -2.53 15.05 15.43
CA GLU A 101 -1.91 13.76 15.21
C GLU A 101 -1.26 13.65 13.83
N MET A 102 -1.98 14.01 12.77
CA MET A 102 -1.45 13.98 11.41
C MET A 102 -0.33 15.02 11.21
N ASN A 103 -0.44 16.18 11.86
CA ASN A 103 0.63 17.18 11.89
C ASN A 103 1.93 16.62 12.49
N ASP A 104 1.83 15.87 13.59
CA ASP A 104 3.01 15.29 14.25
C ASP A 104 3.65 14.22 13.38
N VAL A 105 2.85 13.40 12.69
CA VAL A 105 3.33 12.42 11.70
C VAL A 105 4.01 13.11 10.52
N LEU A 106 3.42 14.17 9.98
CA LEU A 106 4.00 14.93 8.87
C LEU A 106 5.32 15.59 9.29
N ARG A 107 5.36 16.21 10.47
CA ARG A 107 6.59 16.78 11.05
C ARG A 107 7.66 15.72 11.23
N TRP A 108 7.30 14.52 11.66
CA TRP A 108 8.22 13.40 11.73
C TRP A 108 8.83 13.13 10.34
N TRP A 109 8.02 12.96 9.29
CA TRP A 109 8.53 12.71 7.93
C TRP A 109 9.48 13.79 7.38
N LEU A 110 9.18 15.05 7.68
CA LEU A 110 9.99 16.19 7.24
C LEU A 110 11.33 16.30 7.97
N ASN A 111 11.42 15.80 9.20
CA ASN A 111 12.60 15.96 10.05
C ASN A 111 13.37 14.65 10.27
N SER A 112 12.78 13.49 9.95
CA SER A 112 13.39 12.19 10.24
C SER A 112 14.42 11.80 9.18
N PRO A 113 15.69 11.61 9.57
CA PRO A 113 16.71 11.10 8.67
C PRO A 113 16.39 9.66 8.26
N PRO A 114 16.98 9.15 7.16
CA PRO A 114 16.95 7.72 6.85
C PRO A 114 17.46 6.93 8.06
N GLN A 115 16.72 5.91 8.50
CA GLN A 115 17.22 5.06 9.57
C GLN A 115 18.34 4.17 9.04
N LEU A 116 19.39 4.02 9.85
CA LEU A 116 20.39 2.98 9.65
C LEU A 116 19.73 1.63 9.90
N LYS A 117 20.03 0.64 9.05
CA LYS A 117 19.50 -0.73 9.19
C LYS A 117 19.80 -1.25 10.59
N GLU A 118 18.75 -1.64 11.30
CA GLU A 118 18.91 -2.34 12.56
C GLU A 118 19.31 -3.79 12.24
N SER A 119 20.52 -4.17 12.64
CA SER A 119 20.92 -5.57 12.67
C SER A 119 20.03 -6.29 13.68
N SER A 120 19.24 -7.27 13.25
CA SER A 120 18.58 -8.18 14.17
C SER A 120 19.56 -9.27 14.62
N GLU A 121 19.47 -9.64 15.89
CA GLU A 121 20.26 -10.73 16.45
C GLU A 121 19.90 -12.06 15.77
N PRO A 122 20.86 -12.99 15.64
CA PRO A 122 20.59 -14.30 15.07
C PRO A 122 19.54 -15.04 15.90
N ILE A 123 18.57 -15.65 15.21
CA ILE A 123 17.55 -16.49 15.84
C ILE A 123 18.16 -17.87 16.18
N SER A 124 17.73 -18.44 17.30
CA SER A 124 18.13 -19.79 17.72
C SER A 124 17.67 -20.85 16.72
N GLU A 125 18.48 -21.88 16.49
CA GLU A 125 18.14 -23.04 15.64
C GLU A 125 16.86 -23.76 16.09
N ASN A 126 16.47 -23.61 17.37
CA ASN A 126 15.26 -24.22 17.94
C ASN A 126 14.00 -23.33 17.82
N SER A 127 14.07 -22.17 17.17
CA SER A 127 12.90 -21.30 16.99
C SER A 127 11.90 -21.88 16.00
N SER A 128 10.64 -21.46 16.13
CA SER A 128 9.59 -21.87 15.19
C SER A 128 9.90 -21.41 13.77
N GLN A 129 9.43 -22.16 12.78
CA GLN A 129 9.73 -21.92 11.37
C GLN A 129 9.25 -20.55 10.88
N TRP A 130 8.06 -20.12 11.33
CA TRP A 130 7.55 -18.78 11.02
C TRP A 130 8.43 -17.64 11.61
N LEU A 131 9.02 -17.83 12.79
CA LEU A 131 9.95 -16.85 13.39
C LEU A 131 11.24 -16.78 12.58
N MET A 132 11.76 -17.94 12.15
CA MET A 132 12.93 -18.01 11.28
C MET A 132 12.69 -17.28 9.96
N ARG A 133 11.50 -17.44 9.35
CA ARG A 133 11.12 -16.71 8.12
C ARG A 133 11.01 -15.21 8.37
N LEU A 134 10.32 -14.81 9.43
CA LEU A 134 10.19 -13.40 9.80
C LEU A 134 11.55 -12.74 10.02
N TRP A 135 12.47 -13.42 10.70
CA TRP A 135 13.85 -12.96 10.87
C TRP A 135 14.62 -12.91 9.55
N SER A 136 14.48 -13.93 8.70
CA SER A 136 15.14 -13.99 7.39
C SER A 136 14.77 -12.79 6.50
N LEU A 137 13.55 -12.27 6.63
CA LEU A 137 13.08 -11.10 5.89
C LEU A 137 13.77 -9.80 6.32
N GLN A 138 14.45 -9.80 7.46
CA GLN A 138 15.25 -8.66 7.94
C GLN A 138 16.73 -8.77 7.54
N GLN A 139 17.19 -9.95 7.14
CA GLN A 139 18.59 -10.20 6.76
C GLN A 139 18.84 -9.93 5.27
N GLU A 140 19.95 -9.28 4.92
CA GLU A 140 20.34 -9.13 3.52
C GLU A 140 20.87 -10.43 2.93
N GLU A 141 21.73 -11.10 3.69
CA GLU A 141 22.38 -12.35 3.32
C GLU A 141 22.11 -13.40 4.39
N LEU A 142 22.03 -14.65 3.97
CA LEU A 142 21.85 -15.80 4.84
C LEU A 142 22.90 -16.84 4.53
N ASP A 143 23.31 -17.58 5.55
CA ASP A 143 24.12 -18.76 5.34
C ASP A 143 23.32 -19.87 4.61
N ILE A 144 24.06 -20.82 4.03
CA ILE A 144 23.48 -21.89 3.22
C ILE A 144 22.53 -22.78 4.03
N GLN A 145 22.79 -23.01 5.33
CA GLN A 145 21.94 -23.88 6.16
C GLN A 145 20.59 -23.22 6.41
N THR A 146 20.58 -21.93 6.73
CA THR A 146 19.34 -21.17 6.87
C THR A 146 18.54 -21.14 5.56
N LEU A 147 19.22 -20.92 4.43
CA LEU A 147 18.56 -20.96 3.12
C LEU A 147 17.92 -22.32 2.81
N LEU A 148 18.59 -23.41 3.17
CA LEU A 148 18.02 -24.75 3.04
C LEU A 148 16.80 -24.89 3.95
N ALA A 149 16.90 -24.50 5.22
CA ALA A 149 15.80 -24.58 6.18
C ALA A 149 14.55 -23.82 5.72
N ILE A 150 14.70 -22.63 5.16
CA ILE A 150 13.58 -21.84 4.60
C ILE A 150 12.87 -22.60 3.47
N ASN A 151 13.60 -23.37 2.67
CA ASN A 151 13.08 -24.06 1.48
C ASN A 151 12.60 -25.50 1.74
N THR A 152 12.96 -26.11 2.88
CA THR A 152 12.67 -27.52 3.17
C THR A 152 11.75 -27.75 4.36
N THR A 153 11.35 -26.69 5.07
CA THR A 153 10.44 -26.78 6.21
C THR A 153 8.99 -26.51 5.79
N PRO A 154 7.99 -27.08 6.49
CA PRO A 154 6.56 -26.84 6.23
C PRO A 154 6.22 -25.35 6.04
N PHE A 155 5.64 -24.97 4.90
CA PHE A 155 5.48 -23.55 4.55
C PHE A 155 4.43 -22.78 5.34
N HIS A 156 3.61 -23.44 6.15
CA HIS A 156 2.58 -22.74 6.92
C HIS A 156 3.14 -21.90 8.06
N ASP A 157 2.51 -20.75 8.26
CA ASP A 157 2.66 -19.85 9.39
C ASP A 157 1.69 -20.25 10.51
N ARG A 158 1.64 -19.46 11.60
CA ARG A 158 0.85 -19.81 12.81
C ARG A 158 -0.67 -19.89 12.56
N ASP A 159 -1.17 -19.21 11.53
CA ASP A 159 -2.56 -19.16 11.10
C ASP A 159 -2.85 -20.02 9.86
N GLY A 160 -1.90 -20.86 9.42
CA GLY A 160 -2.05 -21.67 8.20
C GLY A 160 -1.81 -20.89 6.90
N SER A 161 -1.45 -19.60 6.98
CA SER A 161 -0.98 -18.79 5.85
C SER A 161 0.36 -19.30 5.31
N VAL A 162 0.69 -19.02 4.05
CA VAL A 162 2.03 -19.25 3.49
C VAL A 162 2.78 -17.96 3.19
N LEU A 163 2.20 -16.80 3.55
CA LEU A 163 2.73 -15.47 3.26
C LEU A 163 4.22 -15.31 3.61
N LEU A 164 4.65 -15.61 4.84
CA LEU A 164 6.04 -15.38 5.23
C LEU A 164 6.99 -16.29 4.46
N SER A 165 6.56 -17.51 4.15
CA SER A 165 7.29 -18.44 3.28
C SER A 165 7.46 -17.88 1.88
N VAL A 166 6.37 -17.43 1.26
CA VAL A 166 6.40 -16.83 -0.07
C VAL A 166 7.33 -15.62 -0.11
N LEU A 167 7.24 -14.72 0.87
CA LEU A 167 8.11 -13.54 0.92
C LEU A 167 9.58 -13.93 1.14
N ALA A 168 9.87 -14.88 2.04
CA ALA A 168 11.23 -15.31 2.32
C ALA A 168 11.87 -16.01 1.11
N ILE A 169 11.14 -16.92 0.46
CA ILE A 169 11.60 -17.61 -0.76
C ILE A 169 11.78 -16.60 -1.88
N ASN A 170 10.85 -15.66 -2.06
CA ASN A 170 10.97 -14.59 -3.07
C ASN A 170 12.24 -13.75 -2.89
N LYS A 171 12.54 -13.38 -1.64
CA LYS A 171 13.71 -12.56 -1.29
C LYS A 171 15.01 -13.29 -1.54
N HIS A 172 15.08 -14.56 -1.12
CA HIS A 172 16.35 -15.28 -1.00
C HIS A 172 16.64 -16.26 -2.15
N THR A 173 15.67 -16.55 -3.01
CA THR A 173 15.88 -17.47 -4.15
C THR A 173 16.58 -16.77 -5.31
N PRO A 174 17.78 -17.26 -5.72
CA PRO A 174 18.48 -16.74 -6.90
C PRO A 174 17.65 -16.89 -8.16
N LEU A 175 17.77 -15.93 -9.08
CA LEU A 175 17.00 -15.89 -10.34
C LEU A 175 17.05 -17.22 -11.11
N GLN A 176 18.22 -17.87 -11.16
CA GLN A 176 18.44 -19.11 -11.90
C GLN A 176 17.68 -20.32 -11.32
N LYS A 177 17.29 -20.26 -10.03
CA LYS A 177 16.56 -21.34 -9.35
C LYS A 177 15.05 -21.14 -9.33
N ARG A 178 14.55 -19.93 -9.60
CA ARG A 178 13.12 -19.57 -9.47
C ARG A 178 12.18 -20.50 -10.23
N ILE A 179 12.48 -20.79 -11.51
CA ILE A 179 11.67 -21.70 -12.34
C ILE A 179 11.61 -23.10 -11.73
N ALA A 180 12.76 -23.66 -11.34
CA ALA A 180 12.83 -25.00 -10.77
C ALA A 180 12.11 -25.08 -9.42
N THR A 181 12.27 -24.06 -8.57
CA THR A 181 11.55 -23.94 -7.30
C THR A 181 10.04 -23.89 -7.52
N THR A 182 9.55 -23.03 -8.41
CA THR A 182 8.12 -22.94 -8.72
C THR A 182 7.57 -24.26 -9.26
N ALA A 183 8.27 -24.90 -10.21
CA ALA A 183 7.84 -26.17 -10.78
C ALA A 183 7.75 -27.29 -9.73
N SER A 184 8.72 -27.35 -8.81
CA SER A 184 8.72 -28.31 -7.71
C SER A 184 7.52 -28.10 -6.78
N LEU A 185 7.21 -26.86 -6.43
CA LEU A 185 6.11 -26.51 -5.52
C LEU A 185 4.73 -26.75 -6.16
N LEU A 186 4.57 -26.40 -7.44
CA LEU A 186 3.32 -26.64 -8.16
C LEU A 186 3.04 -28.13 -8.41
N GLY A 187 4.09 -28.97 -8.49
CA GLY A 187 3.97 -30.42 -8.62
C GLY A 187 3.83 -31.17 -7.30
N ALA A 188 3.80 -30.48 -6.16
CA ALA A 188 3.69 -31.09 -4.84
C ALA A 188 2.27 -31.62 -4.57
N LEU A 189 2.17 -32.58 -3.64
CA LEU A 189 0.89 -33.10 -3.16
C LEU A 189 0.28 -32.24 -2.05
N ASP A 190 1.12 -31.52 -1.32
CA ASP A 190 0.70 -30.67 -0.21
C ASP A 190 0.08 -29.36 -0.71
N SER A 191 -1.06 -28.96 -0.14
CA SER A 191 -1.76 -27.76 -0.62
C SER A 191 -1.03 -26.46 -0.30
N ASP A 192 -0.23 -26.41 0.77
CA ASP A 192 0.54 -25.23 1.15
C ASP A 192 1.75 -25.07 0.24
N ASP A 193 2.38 -26.17 -0.18
CA ASP A 193 3.41 -26.18 -1.23
C ASP A 193 2.84 -25.59 -2.54
N VAL A 194 1.70 -26.11 -2.99
CA VAL A 194 1.06 -25.64 -4.23
C VAL A 194 0.61 -24.18 -4.08
N ARG A 195 0.09 -23.75 -2.91
CA ARG A 195 -0.25 -22.35 -2.63
C ARG A 195 0.97 -21.44 -2.72
N THR A 196 2.08 -21.86 -2.12
CA THR A 196 3.37 -21.16 -2.17
C THR A 196 3.87 -21.04 -3.60
N GLY A 197 3.87 -22.14 -4.36
CA GLY A 197 4.25 -22.17 -5.77
C GLY A 197 3.37 -21.26 -6.63
N THR A 198 2.06 -21.24 -6.38
CA THR A 198 1.08 -20.39 -7.07
C THR A 198 1.39 -18.91 -6.86
N LEU A 199 1.54 -18.47 -5.62
CA LEU A 199 1.85 -17.07 -5.30
C LEU A 199 3.23 -16.65 -5.84
N LEU A 200 4.26 -17.50 -5.70
CA LEU A 200 5.60 -17.24 -6.24
C LEU A 200 5.60 -17.14 -7.77
N SER A 201 4.87 -18.02 -8.45
CA SER A 201 4.74 -17.96 -9.91
C SER A 201 4.19 -16.61 -10.37
N ALA A 202 3.19 -16.09 -9.66
CA ALA A 202 2.59 -14.80 -9.98
C ALA A 202 3.51 -13.62 -9.65
N ILE A 203 4.24 -13.65 -8.53
CA ILE A 203 5.26 -12.65 -8.19
C ILE A 203 6.37 -12.60 -9.26
N TRP A 204 6.80 -13.76 -9.75
CA TRP A 204 7.88 -13.87 -10.74
C TRP A 204 7.40 -13.77 -12.20
N GLY A 205 6.08 -13.66 -12.43
CA GLY A 205 5.50 -13.49 -13.77
C GLY A 205 5.47 -14.75 -14.63
N TYR A 206 5.47 -15.94 -14.01
CA TYR A 206 5.35 -17.22 -14.70
C TYR A 206 3.89 -17.60 -14.93
N THR A 207 3.59 -18.12 -16.12
CA THR A 207 2.26 -18.60 -16.49
C THR A 207 2.00 -19.96 -15.85
N ILE A 208 0.88 -20.11 -15.15
CA ILE A 208 0.49 -21.35 -14.50
C ILE A 208 -0.31 -22.20 -15.49
N ASP A 209 0.39 -22.91 -16.38
CA ASP A 209 -0.29 -23.74 -17.41
C ASP A 209 -0.75 -25.10 -16.88
N GLN A 210 -0.36 -25.47 -15.65
CA GLN A 210 -0.63 -26.79 -15.06
C GLN A 210 -1.21 -26.62 -13.66
N PHE A 211 -2.51 -26.32 -13.58
CA PHE A 211 -3.24 -26.53 -12.33
C PHE A 211 -3.88 -27.92 -12.36
N GLN A 212 -3.46 -28.80 -11.46
CA GLN A 212 -4.30 -29.92 -11.08
C GLN A 212 -5.42 -29.34 -10.19
N PRO A 213 -6.70 -29.64 -10.46
CA PRO A 213 -7.79 -29.17 -9.60
C PRO A 213 -7.54 -29.68 -8.18
N SER A 214 -7.23 -28.77 -7.27
CA SER A 214 -7.09 -29.12 -5.86
C SER A 214 -8.49 -29.22 -5.24
N MET A 215 -8.63 -30.06 -4.21
CA MET A 215 -9.84 -30.11 -3.38
C MET A 215 -9.93 -28.91 -2.40
N ASN A 216 -8.98 -27.98 -2.47
CA ASN A 216 -8.90 -26.84 -1.56
C ASN A 216 -9.48 -25.59 -2.23
N ASP A 217 -10.68 -25.20 -1.79
CA ASP A 217 -11.43 -24.05 -2.32
C ASP A 217 -10.65 -22.73 -2.24
N GLU A 218 -9.80 -22.55 -1.22
CA GLU A 218 -9.00 -21.33 -1.05
C GLU A 218 -7.90 -21.25 -2.11
N LEU A 219 -7.22 -22.36 -2.37
CA LEU A 219 -6.19 -22.44 -3.40
C LEU A 219 -6.78 -22.22 -4.80
N MET A 220 -7.95 -22.81 -5.09
CA MET A 220 -8.68 -22.57 -6.33
C MET A 220 -9.06 -21.08 -6.49
N THR A 221 -9.45 -20.45 -5.39
CA THR A 221 -9.77 -19.01 -5.38
C THR A 221 -8.54 -18.15 -5.67
N ILE A 222 -7.41 -18.38 -4.99
CA ILE A 222 -6.16 -17.66 -5.22
C ILE A 222 -5.71 -17.82 -6.67
N SER A 223 -5.72 -19.04 -7.20
CA SER A 223 -5.35 -19.28 -8.60
C SER A 223 -6.25 -18.55 -9.58
N LYS A 224 -7.57 -18.59 -9.36
CA LYS A 224 -8.51 -17.86 -10.21
C LYS A 224 -8.24 -16.36 -10.18
N VAL A 225 -8.09 -15.78 -8.98
CA VAL A 225 -7.76 -14.37 -8.79
C VAL A 225 -6.52 -13.98 -9.58
N LEU A 226 -5.44 -14.76 -9.49
CA LEU A 226 -4.17 -14.46 -10.15
C LEU A 226 -4.23 -14.65 -11.67
N GLN A 227 -4.88 -15.73 -12.13
CA GLN A 227 -5.01 -16.04 -13.57
C GLN A 227 -5.89 -15.04 -14.30
N THR A 228 -7.05 -14.70 -13.72
CA THR A 228 -8.02 -13.79 -14.36
C THR A 228 -7.81 -12.34 -13.97
N ARG A 229 -6.88 -12.05 -13.04
CA ARG A 229 -6.67 -10.73 -12.43
C ARG A 229 -7.96 -10.12 -11.90
N ASP A 230 -8.83 -10.93 -11.29
CA ASP A 230 -10.16 -10.53 -10.83
C ASP A 230 -10.07 -9.82 -9.47
N THR A 231 -10.00 -8.48 -9.50
CA THR A 231 -9.93 -7.65 -8.29
C THR A 231 -11.20 -7.75 -7.44
N ALA A 232 -12.36 -7.96 -8.06
CA ALA A 232 -13.63 -8.09 -7.34
C ALA A 232 -13.71 -9.41 -6.57
N LEU A 233 -13.22 -10.51 -7.16
CA LEU A 233 -13.10 -11.78 -6.46
C LEU A 233 -12.11 -11.68 -5.30
N ALA A 234 -10.92 -11.14 -5.55
CA ALA A 234 -9.90 -10.94 -4.52
C ALA A 234 -10.42 -10.14 -3.32
N TRP A 235 -11.18 -9.07 -3.58
CA TRP A 235 -11.81 -8.27 -2.52
C TRP A 235 -12.84 -9.08 -1.72
N ARG A 236 -13.71 -9.84 -2.40
CA ARG A 236 -14.77 -10.63 -1.75
C ARG A 236 -14.23 -11.75 -0.87
N THR A 237 -13.07 -12.30 -1.22
CA THR A 237 -12.45 -13.43 -0.51
C THR A 237 -11.34 -12.99 0.44
N LEU A 238 -11.21 -11.70 0.70
CA LEU A 238 -10.14 -11.13 1.50
C LEU A 238 -10.25 -11.45 3.00
N HIS A 239 -11.47 -11.64 3.51
CA HIS A 239 -11.73 -11.80 4.93
C HIS A 239 -12.06 -13.25 5.29
N HIS A 240 -11.67 -13.65 6.50
CA HIS A 240 -12.24 -14.79 7.21
C HIS A 240 -13.67 -14.47 7.67
N GLU A 241 -14.40 -15.49 8.12
CA GLU A 241 -15.77 -15.33 8.64
C GLU A 241 -15.83 -14.43 9.89
N ASP A 242 -14.75 -14.39 10.67
CA ASP A 242 -14.59 -13.54 11.85
C ASP A 242 -14.21 -12.08 11.51
N GLY A 243 -14.06 -11.76 10.23
CA GLY A 243 -13.68 -10.42 9.75
C GLY A 243 -12.18 -10.14 9.76
N THR A 244 -11.33 -11.11 10.11
CA THR A 244 -9.88 -10.96 9.99
C THR A 244 -9.40 -11.10 8.55
N ILE A 245 -8.28 -10.48 8.21
CA ILE A 245 -7.69 -10.54 6.86
C ILE A 245 -7.02 -11.90 6.64
N ARG A 246 -7.30 -12.51 5.49
CA ARG A 246 -6.57 -13.67 4.93
C ARG A 246 -5.26 -13.17 4.28
N PRO A 247 -4.08 -13.46 4.85
CA PRO A 247 -2.82 -12.89 4.37
C PRO A 247 -2.48 -13.27 2.92
N ASP A 248 -2.71 -14.53 2.56
CA ASP A 248 -2.45 -15.07 1.22
C ASP A 248 -3.32 -14.40 0.14
N GLN A 249 -4.58 -14.10 0.48
CA GLN A 249 -5.52 -13.41 -0.41
C GLN A 249 -5.17 -11.92 -0.55
N MET A 250 -4.74 -11.28 0.54
CA MET A 250 -4.21 -9.92 0.48
C MET A 250 -2.98 -9.84 -0.44
N LEU A 251 -2.05 -10.79 -0.31
CA LEU A 251 -0.89 -10.87 -1.19
C LEU A 251 -1.31 -11.05 -2.66
N ALA A 252 -2.25 -11.96 -2.94
CA ALA A 252 -2.78 -12.15 -4.30
C ALA A 252 -3.38 -10.85 -4.86
N GLY A 253 -4.18 -10.13 -4.07
CA GLY A 253 -4.73 -8.82 -4.40
C GLY A 253 -3.65 -7.78 -4.72
N LEU A 254 -2.60 -7.71 -3.89
CA LEU A 254 -1.46 -6.81 -4.07
C LEU A 254 -0.67 -7.13 -5.36
N ILE A 255 -0.52 -8.40 -5.71
CA ILE A 255 0.13 -8.83 -6.97
C ILE A 255 -0.67 -8.37 -8.19
N ILE A 256 -2.01 -8.46 -8.15
CA ILE A 256 -2.84 -8.11 -9.31
C ILE A 256 -3.09 -6.60 -9.45
N SER A 257 -3.25 -5.88 -8.34
CA SER A 257 -3.55 -4.44 -8.33
C SER A 257 -3.07 -3.80 -7.03
N GLU A 258 -1.80 -3.42 -7.01
CA GLU A 258 -1.20 -2.69 -5.88
C GLU A 258 -1.96 -1.40 -5.55
N THR A 259 -2.42 -0.65 -6.57
CA THR A 259 -3.14 0.61 -6.39
C THR A 259 -4.49 0.46 -5.69
N GLU A 260 -5.16 -0.69 -5.86
CA GLU A 260 -6.42 -0.98 -5.19
C GLU A 260 -6.20 -1.57 -3.81
N PHE A 261 -5.24 -2.50 -3.66
CA PHE A 261 -5.06 -3.27 -2.44
C PHE A 261 -4.14 -2.63 -1.40
N LEU A 262 -3.21 -1.74 -1.79
CA LEU A 262 -2.34 -1.06 -0.82
C LEU A 262 -3.11 -0.14 0.14
N PRO A 263 -4.09 0.67 -0.30
CA PRO A 263 -4.98 1.38 0.64
C PRO A 263 -5.70 0.45 1.60
N ILE A 264 -6.15 -0.72 1.13
CA ILE A 264 -6.84 -1.72 1.94
C ILE A 264 -5.90 -2.31 2.99
N LEU A 265 -4.66 -2.64 2.62
CA LEU A 265 -3.63 -3.09 3.55
C LEU A 265 -3.42 -2.08 4.69
N ILE A 266 -3.32 -0.79 4.35
CA ILE A 266 -3.15 0.29 5.33
C ILE A 266 -4.38 0.38 6.26
N ASP A 267 -5.57 0.47 5.68
CA ASP A 267 -6.81 0.69 6.46
C ASP A 267 -7.12 -0.51 7.35
N SER A 268 -6.94 -1.74 6.85
CA SER A 268 -7.13 -2.97 7.63
C SER A 268 -6.12 -3.11 8.77
N ALA A 269 -4.87 -2.67 8.57
CA ALA A 269 -3.86 -2.70 9.60
C ALA A 269 -4.09 -1.64 10.69
N ILE A 270 -4.56 -0.43 10.31
CA ILE A 270 -5.00 0.60 11.26
C ILE A 270 -6.25 0.14 12.03
N GLY A 271 -7.16 -0.57 11.36
CA GLY A 271 -8.37 -1.15 11.95
C GLY A 271 -8.15 -2.43 12.75
N GLU A 272 -6.90 -2.85 12.96
CA GLU A 272 -6.53 -4.07 13.69
C GLU A 272 -7.21 -5.35 13.20
N GLN A 273 -7.46 -5.46 11.89
CA GLN A 273 -8.13 -6.61 11.27
C GLN A 273 -7.19 -7.80 11.00
N TRP A 274 -5.94 -7.72 11.46
CA TRP A 274 -4.92 -8.74 11.22
C TRP A 274 -4.73 -9.59 12.46
N ALA A 275 -5.03 -10.88 12.36
CA ALA A 275 -4.75 -11.85 13.43
C ALA A 275 -3.26 -11.80 13.83
N HIS A 276 -2.38 -11.62 12.85
CA HIS A 276 -0.93 -11.56 12.98
C HIS A 276 -0.42 -10.25 12.35
N PRO A 277 -0.28 -9.16 13.12
CA PRO A 277 0.06 -7.84 12.60
C PRO A 277 1.39 -7.76 11.83
N GLU A 278 2.31 -8.67 12.10
CA GLU A 278 3.59 -8.82 11.39
C GLU A 278 3.39 -9.08 9.89
N HIS A 279 2.33 -9.80 9.49
CA HIS A 279 2.02 -10.08 8.09
C HIS A 279 1.81 -8.79 7.29
N ALA A 280 1.02 -7.86 7.84
CA ALA A 280 0.77 -6.58 7.20
C ALA A 280 2.06 -5.75 7.07
N VAL A 281 2.91 -5.79 8.09
CA VAL A 281 4.18 -5.06 8.11
C VAL A 281 5.15 -5.61 7.06
N GLU A 282 5.25 -6.93 6.92
CA GLU A 282 6.11 -7.55 5.89
C GLU A 282 5.59 -7.28 4.47
N LEU A 283 4.27 -7.26 4.26
CA LEU A 283 3.68 -6.83 2.98
C LEU A 283 4.04 -5.37 2.66
N ALA A 284 3.94 -4.47 3.64
CA ALA A 284 4.35 -3.07 3.45
C ALA A 284 5.85 -2.94 3.13
N ARG A 285 6.71 -3.73 3.78
CA ARG A 285 8.15 -3.77 3.49
C ARG A 285 8.46 -4.28 2.09
N TRP A 286 7.73 -5.29 1.64
CA TRP A 286 7.86 -5.84 0.30
C TRP A 286 7.45 -4.82 -0.78
N ILE A 287 6.33 -4.10 -0.59
CA ILE A 287 5.76 -3.21 -1.62
C ILE A 287 6.37 -1.80 -1.62
N ARG A 288 6.72 -1.28 -0.44
CA ARG A 288 7.26 0.08 -0.27
C ARG A 288 8.50 0.09 0.62
N PRO A 289 9.60 -0.57 0.20
CA PRO A 289 10.84 -0.60 0.96
C PRO A 289 11.40 0.81 1.21
N SER A 290 11.25 1.75 0.27
CA SER A 290 11.65 3.16 0.41
C SER A 290 11.03 3.87 1.62
N ILE A 291 9.77 3.53 1.93
CA ILE A 291 9.04 4.09 3.05
C ILE A 291 9.42 3.35 4.33
N THR A 292 9.32 2.01 4.31
CA THR A 292 9.51 1.20 5.52
C THR A 292 10.93 1.25 6.06
N GLN A 293 11.94 1.45 5.23
CA GLN A 293 13.34 1.61 5.67
C GLN A 293 13.57 2.86 6.52
N ARG A 294 12.68 3.86 6.45
CA ARG A 294 12.74 5.05 7.31
C ARG A 294 12.00 4.88 8.62
N LEU A 295 11.12 3.87 8.73
CA LEU A 295 10.25 3.69 9.88
C LEU A 295 10.93 2.88 10.99
N PRO A 296 10.77 3.28 12.26
CA PRO A 296 11.31 2.51 13.39
C PRO A 296 10.72 1.11 13.43
N THR A 297 11.60 0.11 13.42
CA THR A 297 11.24 -1.30 13.53
C THR A 297 11.14 -1.76 14.99
N LYS A 298 11.88 -1.13 15.89
CA LYS A 298 11.75 -1.33 17.34
C LYS A 298 10.40 -0.86 17.84
N GLY A 299 9.78 -1.70 18.67
CA GLY A 299 8.60 -1.33 19.44
C GLY A 299 7.26 -1.61 18.78
N LEU A 300 7.16 -2.42 17.72
CA LEU A 300 5.88 -2.87 17.14
C LEU A 300 5.08 -3.84 18.04
N THR A 301 5.35 -3.83 19.35
CA THR A 301 4.82 -4.78 20.32
C THR A 301 3.42 -4.41 20.83
N THR A 302 3.07 -3.12 20.84
CA THR A 302 1.77 -2.64 21.32
C THR A 302 0.86 -2.18 20.18
N VAL A 303 -0.46 -2.20 20.40
CA VAL A 303 -1.46 -1.61 19.50
C VAL A 303 -1.08 -0.17 19.13
N LYS A 304 -0.81 0.66 20.14
CA LYS A 304 -0.50 2.09 19.97
C LYS A 304 0.71 2.31 19.06
N SER A 305 1.79 1.57 19.28
CA SER A 305 3.02 1.68 18.49
C SER A 305 2.85 1.17 17.06
N ARG A 306 2.06 0.11 16.84
CA ARG A 306 1.73 -0.34 15.47
C ARG A 306 0.88 0.68 14.74
N LEU A 307 -0.09 1.26 15.42
CA LEU A 307 -0.99 2.26 14.85
C LEU A 307 -0.21 3.54 14.47
N ASP A 308 0.70 3.99 15.33
CA ASP A 308 1.65 5.07 15.01
C ASP A 308 2.56 4.73 13.81
N TRP A 309 3.07 3.49 13.74
CA TRP A 309 3.86 3.03 12.59
C TRP A 309 3.05 3.09 11.29
N TRP A 310 1.80 2.63 11.29
CA TRP A 310 0.93 2.64 10.11
C TRP A 310 0.49 4.04 9.70
N ARG A 311 0.27 4.95 10.65
CA ARG A 311 0.02 6.36 10.35
C ARG A 311 1.22 7.00 9.66
N LYS A 312 2.43 6.72 10.16
CA LYS A 312 3.67 7.14 9.49
C LYS A 312 3.80 6.51 8.11
N PHE A 313 3.58 5.21 7.98
CA PHE A 313 3.60 4.55 6.67
C PHE A 313 2.62 5.20 5.69
N LYS A 314 1.37 5.41 6.10
CA LYS A 314 0.33 6.07 5.30
C LYS A 314 0.73 7.47 4.87
N CYS A 315 1.24 8.30 5.79
CA CYS A 315 1.69 9.64 5.46
C CYS A 315 2.85 9.63 4.45
N GLY A 316 3.84 8.75 4.64
CA GLY A 316 4.94 8.57 3.70
C GLY A 316 4.45 8.14 2.31
N TYR A 317 3.45 7.26 2.28
CA TYR A 317 2.82 6.80 1.05
C TYR A 317 2.10 7.93 0.32
N LEU A 318 1.35 8.77 1.03
CA LEU A 318 0.67 9.95 0.45
C LEU A 318 1.65 10.97 -0.10
N ILE A 319 2.77 11.21 0.61
CA ILE A 319 3.85 12.09 0.13
C ILE A 319 4.44 11.54 -1.18
N GLU A 320 4.76 10.25 -1.21
CA GLU A 320 5.30 9.59 -2.40
C GLU A 320 4.32 9.65 -3.58
N GLN A 321 3.03 9.41 -3.34
CA GLN A 321 1.98 9.52 -4.37
C GLN A 321 1.86 10.95 -4.90
N GLY A 322 1.84 11.95 -4.02
CA GLY A 322 1.81 13.34 -4.44
C GLY A 322 2.98 13.72 -5.34
N ILE A 323 4.20 13.29 -4.97
CA ILE A 323 5.40 13.51 -5.79
C ILE A 323 5.32 12.80 -7.15
N ARG A 324 4.80 11.58 -7.20
CA ARG A 324 4.64 10.84 -8.48
C ARG A 324 3.60 11.46 -9.42
N ASN A 325 2.59 12.12 -8.85
CA ASN A 325 1.48 12.72 -9.60
C ASN A 325 1.72 14.18 -10.03
N GLY A 326 2.87 14.78 -9.69
CA GLY A 326 3.20 16.20 -9.95
C GLY A 326 4.30 16.36 -10.97
#